data_AF-A0AAV2ELF2-F1
#
_entry.id   AF-A0AAV2ELF2-F1
#
_cell.length_a   1.000
_cell.length_b   1.000
_cell.length_c   1.000
_cell.angle_alpha   90.00
_cell.angle_beta   90.00
_cell.angle_gamma   90.00
#
_symmetry.space_group_name_H-M   'P 1'
#
loop_
_entity.id
_entity.type
_entity.pdbx_description
1 polymer ?
#
loop_
_entity_poly.entity_id
_entity_poly.type
_entity_poly.pdbx_seq_one_letter_code
_entity_poly.pdbx_strand_id
1 'polypeptide(L)'
;MLTDYALRPVINSDHAHKLMIAYKSPEYAQHGKTSNKTDVWSLGILMLEILTGKFPENYLTSGYDSGSDLGTWVNNMVKEKRMGEVFEKDMAGTTKDSKSQMIHLLKLALSCCEEDLEIRVDVREAVEKIEQFMDDV
;
A
#
# COMPACT_ATOMS: atom_id res chain seq x y z
N MET A 1 -7.24 -14.01 6.32
CA MET A 1 -8.43 -14.28 5.49
C MET A 1 -9.06 -12.94 5.15
N LEU A 2 -9.22 -12.61 3.86
CA LEU A 2 -9.90 -11.38 3.42
C LEU A 2 -11.41 -11.53 3.65
N THR A 3 -12.06 -10.50 4.19
CA THR A 3 -13.51 -10.45 4.45
C THR A 3 -14.16 -9.33 3.64
N ASP A 4 -15.51 -9.28 3.64
CA ASP A 4 -16.31 -8.12 3.21
C ASP A 4 -16.32 -7.75 1.71
N TYR A 5 -15.57 -8.45 0.86
CA TYR A 5 -15.56 -8.23 -0.60
C TYR A 5 -16.93 -8.49 -1.28
N ALA A 6 -17.75 -9.36 -0.69
CA ALA A 6 -19.10 -9.66 -1.18
C ALA A 6 -20.17 -8.64 -0.74
N LEU A 7 -19.80 -7.61 0.04
CA LEU A 7 -20.76 -6.62 0.54
C LEU A 7 -21.09 -5.53 -0.48
N ARG A 8 -20.30 -5.37 -1.55
CA ARG A 8 -20.49 -4.33 -2.57
C ARG A 8 -21.94 -4.17 -3.09
N PRO A 9 -22.69 -5.24 -3.45
CA PRO A 9 -24.06 -5.08 -3.93
C PRO A 9 -25.09 -4.78 -2.82
N VAL A 10 -24.74 -4.94 -1.55
CA VAL A 10 -25.67 -4.81 -0.40
C VAL A 10 -25.34 -3.64 0.52
N ILE A 11 -24.20 -2.98 0.31
CA ILE A 11 -23.76 -1.82 1.09
C ILE A 11 -24.09 -0.51 0.35
N ASN A 12 -24.48 0.52 1.10
CA ASN A 12 -24.62 1.87 0.56
C ASN A 12 -23.24 2.42 0.15
N SER A 13 -23.16 3.13 -0.97
CA SER A 13 -21.92 3.73 -1.49
C SER A 13 -21.21 4.65 -0.48
N ASP A 14 -21.94 5.41 0.33
CA ASP A 14 -21.38 6.28 1.36
C ASP A 14 -20.74 5.48 2.51
N HIS A 15 -21.33 4.33 2.86
CA HIS A 15 -20.76 3.42 3.84
C HIS A 15 -19.56 2.66 3.26
N ALA A 16 -19.63 2.24 2.00
CA ALA A 16 -18.51 1.61 1.31
C ALA A 16 -17.27 2.53 1.29
N HIS A 17 -17.46 3.81 0.95
CA HIS A 17 -16.39 4.79 0.90
C HIS A 17 -15.72 5.01 2.27
N LYS A 18 -16.48 4.92 3.36
CA LYS A 18 -15.94 5.04 4.72
C LYS A 18 -15.18 3.78 5.18
N LEU A 19 -15.65 2.60 4.78
CA LEU A 19 -15.20 1.32 5.35
C LEU A 19 -14.16 0.59 4.51
N MET A 20 -14.15 0.78 3.18
CA MET A 20 -13.35 -0.03 2.26
C MET A 20 -12.17 0.76 1.68
N ILE A 21 -10.96 0.20 1.81
CA ILE A 21 -9.71 0.87 1.39
C ILE A 21 -9.64 1.08 -0.13
N ALA A 22 -10.24 0.20 -0.93
CA ALA A 22 -10.29 0.34 -2.39
C ALA A 22 -10.94 1.67 -2.87
N TYR A 23 -11.73 2.31 -2.01
CA TYR A 23 -12.41 3.57 -2.25
C TYR A 23 -11.57 4.79 -1.82
N LYS A 24 -10.32 4.60 -1.40
CA LYS A 24 -9.44 5.65 -0.87
C LYS A 24 -8.23 5.93 -1.77
N SER A 25 -8.12 5.23 -2.89
CA SER A 25 -7.06 5.44 -3.88
C SER A 25 -7.18 6.83 -4.55
N PRO A 26 -6.06 7.40 -5.02
CA PRO A 26 -6.06 8.71 -5.70
C PRO A 26 -7.04 8.76 -6.87
N GLU A 27 -7.03 7.73 -7.71
CA GLU A 27 -7.87 7.68 -8.90
C GLU A 27 -9.35 7.48 -8.58
N TYR A 28 -9.68 6.81 -7.46
CA TYR A 28 -11.06 6.71 -7.01
C TYR A 28 -11.58 8.07 -6.56
N ALA A 29 -10.77 8.85 -5.80
CA ALA A 29 -11.15 10.18 -5.37
C ALA A 29 -11.44 11.13 -6.55
N GLN A 30 -10.76 10.92 -7.69
CA GLN A 30 -10.95 11.70 -8.91
C GLN A 30 -12.13 11.22 -9.77
N HIS A 31 -12.32 9.90 -9.93
CA HIS A 31 -13.23 9.34 -10.94
C HIS A 31 -14.44 8.59 -10.36
N GLY A 32 -14.45 8.31 -9.06
CA GLY A 32 -15.51 7.59 -8.35
C GLY A 32 -15.67 6.13 -8.78
N LYS A 33 -14.61 5.50 -9.32
CA LYS A 33 -14.65 4.13 -9.85
C LYS A 33 -13.54 3.26 -9.26
N THR A 34 -13.91 2.10 -8.73
CA THR A 34 -12.96 1.07 -8.31
C THR A 34 -12.49 0.25 -9.51
N SER A 35 -11.28 -0.28 -9.43
CA SER A 35 -10.67 -1.10 -10.47
C SER A 35 -9.61 -2.04 -9.89
N ASN A 36 -9.05 -2.94 -10.69
CA ASN A 36 -7.93 -3.77 -10.25
C ASN A 36 -6.75 -2.91 -9.75
N LYS A 37 -6.56 -1.70 -10.29
CA LYS A 37 -5.49 -0.77 -9.86
C LYS A 37 -5.77 -0.17 -8.48
N THR A 38 -7.03 0.01 -8.08
CA THR A 38 -7.38 0.45 -6.72
C THR A 38 -7.06 -0.62 -5.69
N ASP A 39 -7.19 -1.90 -6.08
CA ASP A 39 -6.84 -3.03 -5.22
C ASP A 39 -5.32 -3.17 -5.06
N VAL A 40 -4.55 -2.97 -6.15
CA VAL A 40 -3.07 -2.93 -6.08
C VAL A 40 -2.60 -1.80 -5.17
N TRP A 41 -3.19 -0.61 -5.28
CA TRP A 41 -2.85 0.50 -4.39
C TRP A 41 -3.14 0.16 -2.93
N SER A 42 -4.30 -0.45 -2.66
CA SER A 42 -4.68 -0.91 -1.31
C SER A 42 -3.68 -1.94 -0.76
N LEU A 43 -3.19 -2.86 -1.59
CA LEU A 43 -2.13 -3.80 -1.23
C LEU A 43 -0.82 -3.08 -0.91
N GLY A 44 -0.45 -2.07 -1.70
CA GLY A 44 0.69 -1.20 -1.45
C GLY A 44 0.63 -0.54 -0.08
N ILE A 45 -0.48 0.12 0.24
CA ILE A 45 -0.68 0.77 1.55
C ILE A 45 -0.62 -0.25 2.68
N LEU A 46 -1.22 -1.44 2.52
CA LEU A 46 -1.12 -2.51 3.52
C LEU A 46 0.33 -2.93 3.77
N MET A 47 1.13 -3.11 2.71
CA MET A 47 2.56 -3.42 2.85
C MET A 47 3.33 -2.30 3.56
N LEU A 48 3.03 -1.03 3.26
CA LEU A 48 3.63 0.11 3.95
C LEU A 48 3.22 0.17 5.42
N GLU A 49 1.95 -0.04 5.73
CA GLU A 49 1.42 -0.08 7.11
C GLU A 49 2.15 -1.16 7.91
N ILE A 50 2.30 -2.37 7.34
CA ILE A 50 3.06 -3.46 7.96
C ILE A 50 4.50 -3.01 8.20
N LEU A 51 5.22 -2.55 7.18
CA LEU A 51 6.65 -2.24 7.30
C LEU A 51 6.96 -1.08 8.25
N THR A 52 6.05 -0.11 8.35
CA THR A 52 6.26 1.13 9.12
C THR A 52 5.65 1.09 10.52
N GLY A 53 4.69 0.20 10.77
CA GLY A 53 3.83 0.23 11.95
C GLY A 53 2.95 1.50 12.03
N LYS A 54 2.84 2.27 10.95
CA LYS A 54 2.08 3.53 10.92
C LYS A 54 0.69 3.30 10.32
N PHE A 55 -0.31 3.78 11.03
CA PHE A 55 -1.68 3.81 10.55
C PHE A 55 -1.83 4.80 9.37
N PRO A 56 -2.41 4.41 8.22
CA PRO A 56 -2.62 5.31 7.08
C PRO A 56 -3.72 6.34 7.37
N GLU A 57 -3.37 7.63 7.46
CA GLU A 57 -4.32 8.70 7.86
C GLU A 57 -5.51 8.86 6.89
N ASN A 58 -5.28 8.61 5.60
CA ASN A 58 -6.32 8.58 4.57
C ASN A 58 -7.44 7.56 4.86
N TYR A 59 -7.26 6.65 5.82
CA TYR A 59 -8.32 5.75 6.28
C TYR A 59 -9.40 6.47 7.08
N LEU A 60 -9.09 7.59 7.72
CA LEU A 60 -10.04 8.36 8.54
C LEU A 60 -10.86 9.37 7.72
N THR A 61 -10.39 9.71 6.52
CA THR A 61 -10.98 10.72 5.67
C THR A 61 -11.90 10.09 4.62
N SER A 62 -12.89 10.86 4.16
CA SER A 62 -13.78 10.48 3.05
C SER A 62 -13.23 10.89 1.68
N GLY A 63 -11.93 11.13 1.58
CA GLY A 63 -11.26 11.57 0.36
C GLY A 63 -9.75 11.37 0.48
N TYR A 64 -9.08 11.35 -0.66
CA TYR A 64 -7.63 11.20 -0.73
C TYR A 64 -6.94 12.55 -0.50
N ASP A 65 -6.05 12.60 0.48
CA ASP A 65 -5.11 13.71 0.67
C ASP A 65 -3.69 13.21 0.43
N SER A 66 -3.06 13.71 -0.62
CA SER A 66 -1.69 13.33 -0.98
C SER A 66 -0.66 13.77 0.07
N GLY A 67 -0.96 14.82 0.84
CA GLY A 67 -0.05 15.37 1.85
C GLY A 67 0.07 14.51 3.12
N SER A 68 -1.00 13.80 3.47
CA SER A 68 -1.07 12.86 4.60
C SER A 68 -0.93 11.40 4.17
N ASP A 69 -0.74 11.13 2.87
CA ASP A 69 -0.60 9.78 2.35
C ASP A 69 0.69 9.10 2.82
N LEU A 70 0.54 7.86 3.30
CA LEU A 70 1.66 7.06 3.81
C LEU A 70 2.70 6.77 2.71
N GLY A 71 2.25 6.53 1.47
CA GLY A 71 3.12 6.34 0.32
C GLY A 71 3.94 7.59 0.01
N THR A 72 3.32 8.78 0.05
CA THR A 72 4.02 10.06 -0.11
C THR A 72 5.09 10.24 0.98
N TRP A 73 4.76 9.98 2.25
CA TRP A 73 5.72 10.09 3.35
C TRP A 73 6.92 9.15 3.16
N VAL A 74 6.67 7.87 2.85
CA VAL A 74 7.75 6.89 2.61
C VAL A 74 8.61 7.29 1.40
N ASN A 75 7.99 7.73 0.30
CA ASN A 75 8.71 8.17 -0.89
C ASN A 75 9.65 9.35 -0.58
N ASN A 76 9.21 10.29 0.26
CA ASN A 76 10.06 11.40 0.72
C ASN A 76 11.24 10.90 1.57
N MET A 77 11.01 9.96 2.50
CA MET A 77 12.09 9.36 3.30
C MET A 77 13.13 8.65 2.42
N VAL A 78 12.70 8.01 1.33
CA VAL A 78 13.60 7.38 0.34
C VAL A 78 14.41 8.44 -0.41
N LYS A 79 13.78 9.53 -0.88
CA LYS A 79 14.46 10.65 -1.56
C LYS A 79 15.49 11.34 -0.65
N GLU A 80 15.20 11.44 0.64
CA GLU A 80 16.11 11.98 1.67
C GLU A 80 17.22 11.01 2.09
N LYS A 81 17.28 9.80 1.51
CA LYS A 81 18.23 8.73 1.87
C LYS A 81 18.10 8.25 3.33
N ARG A 82 16.91 8.40 3.91
CA ARG A 82 16.58 8.03 5.30
C ARG A 82 15.68 6.80 5.37
N MET A 83 15.75 5.92 4.37
CA MET A 83 14.87 4.75 4.28
C MET A 83 15.00 3.79 5.48
N GLY A 84 16.15 3.76 6.16
CA GLY A 84 16.34 2.92 7.35
C GLY A 84 15.49 3.36 8.55
N GLU A 85 15.00 4.60 8.57
CA GLU A 85 14.13 5.14 9.61
C GLU A 85 12.63 4.86 9.34
N VAL A 86 12.31 4.33 8.17
CA VAL A 86 10.93 4.02 7.77
C VAL A 86 10.40 2.80 8.52
N PHE A 87 11.29 1.82 8.77
CA PHE A 87 10.89 0.55 9.35
C PHE A 87 10.53 0.67 10.83
N GLU A 88 9.52 -0.09 11.24
CA GLU A 88 9.17 -0.21 12.65
C GLU A 88 10.37 -0.73 13.47
N LYS A 89 10.57 -0.14 14.66
CA LYS A 89 11.76 -0.41 15.49
C LYS A 89 11.90 -1.87 15.91
N ASP A 90 10.76 -2.53 16.12
CA ASP A 90 10.69 -3.93 16.53
C ASP A 90 10.82 -4.89 15.33
N MET A 91 10.79 -4.36 14.10
CA MET A 91 11.00 -5.09 12.86
C MET A 91 12.49 -5.28 12.53
N ALA A 92 13.34 -5.36 13.56
CA ALA A 92 14.77 -5.52 13.38
C ALA A 92 15.08 -6.92 12.83
N GLY A 93 15.23 -7.00 11.50
CA GLY A 93 15.71 -8.19 10.81
C GLY A 93 16.96 -8.74 11.50
N THR A 94 16.88 -9.98 11.98
CA THR A 94 17.94 -10.66 12.75
C THR A 94 19.13 -11.02 11.86
N THR A 95 18.92 -11.08 10.54
CA THR A 95 19.93 -11.40 9.52
C THR A 95 20.06 -10.27 8.49
N LYS A 96 21.16 -10.26 7.73
CA LYS A 96 21.34 -9.33 6.60
C LYS A 96 20.32 -9.58 5.49
N ASP A 97 19.93 -10.82 5.29
CA ASP A 97 19.00 -11.23 4.23
C ASP A 97 17.59 -10.72 4.52
N SER A 98 17.13 -10.79 5.76
CA SER A 98 15.85 -10.21 6.18
C SER A 98 15.78 -8.69 5.93
N LYS A 99 16.87 -7.96 6.19
CA LYS A 99 16.92 -6.51 5.90
C LYS A 99 16.84 -6.22 4.40
N SER A 100 17.49 -7.04 3.58
CA SER A 100 17.42 -6.92 2.12
C SER A 100 15.99 -7.16 1.61
N GLN A 101 15.33 -8.21 2.09
CA GLN A 101 13.93 -8.52 1.74
C GLN A 101 12.97 -7.40 2.15
N MET A 102 13.12 -6.84 3.35
CA MET A 102 12.31 -5.68 3.79
C MET A 102 12.47 -4.48 2.86
N ILE A 103 13.69 -4.21 2.38
CA ILE A 103 13.95 -3.14 1.41
C ILE A 103 13.29 -3.44 0.06
N HIS A 104 13.33 -4.69 -0.41
CA HIS A 104 12.67 -5.07 -1.66
C HIS A 104 11.14 -4.94 -1.54
N LEU A 105 10.56 -5.39 -0.42
CA LEU A 105 9.13 -5.24 -0.14
C LEU A 105 8.72 -3.76 -0.06
N LEU A 106 9.54 -2.91 0.58
CA LEU A 106 9.29 -1.47 0.63
C LEU A 106 9.24 -0.83 -0.77
N LYS A 107 10.17 -1.20 -1.64
CA LYS A 107 10.21 -0.71 -3.02
C LYS A 107 8.99 -1.20 -3.81
N LEU A 108 8.61 -2.46 -3.65
CA LEU A 108 7.42 -3.00 -4.28
C LEU A 108 6.16 -2.27 -3.81
N ALA A 109 6.04 -2.02 -2.51
CA ALA A 109 4.93 -1.28 -1.94
C ALA A 109 4.82 0.14 -2.54
N LEU A 110 5.94 0.84 -2.72
CA LEU A 110 5.96 2.13 -3.42
C LEU A 110 5.52 2.00 -4.88
N SER A 111 5.95 0.97 -5.61
CA SER A 111 5.49 0.71 -6.99
C SER A 111 4.00 0.39 -7.08
N CYS A 112 3.42 -0.23 -6.06
CA CYS A 112 1.97 -0.43 -5.94
C CYS A 112 1.23 0.89 -5.65
N CYS A 113 1.88 1.84 -4.99
CA CYS A 113 1.29 3.12 -4.61
C CYS A 113 1.54 4.26 -5.63
N GLU A 114 2.13 3.98 -6.79
CA GLU A 114 2.34 4.99 -7.84
C GLU A 114 1.01 5.66 -8.25
N GLU A 115 1.00 6.99 -8.33
CA GLU A 115 -0.20 7.73 -8.73
C GLU A 115 -0.49 7.58 -10.23
N ASP A 116 0.56 7.44 -11.05
CA ASP A 116 0.43 7.13 -12.47
C ASP A 116 0.03 5.66 -12.67
N LEU A 117 -1.18 5.45 -13.20
CA LEU A 117 -1.76 4.12 -13.39
C LEU A 117 -1.00 3.26 -14.42
N GLU A 118 -0.30 3.89 -15.37
CA GLU A 118 0.51 3.19 -16.38
C GLU A 118 1.82 2.68 -15.78
N ILE A 119 2.36 3.39 -14.78
CA ILE A 119 3.60 3.03 -14.07
C ILE A 119 3.32 2.05 -12.93
N ARG A 120 2.14 2.17 -12.28
CA ARG A 120 1.74 1.29 -11.17
C ARG A 120 1.79 -0.17 -11.59
N VAL A 121 2.47 -0.99 -10.79
CA VAL A 121 2.65 -2.43 -11.07
C VAL A 121 1.31 -3.17 -11.24
N ASP A 122 1.28 -4.24 -12.04
CA ASP A 122 0.12 -5.14 -12.10
C ASP A 122 0.08 -6.07 -10.89
N VAL A 123 -1.12 -6.50 -10.49
CA VAL A 123 -1.28 -7.41 -9.34
C VAL A 123 -0.50 -8.72 -9.53
N ARG A 124 -0.41 -9.24 -10.76
CA ARG A 124 0.34 -10.48 -11.03
C ARG A 124 1.83 -10.30 -10.79
N GLU A 125 2.40 -9.23 -11.31
CA GLU A 125 3.81 -8.89 -11.11
C GLU A 125 4.11 -8.60 -9.63
N ALA A 126 3.17 -7.98 -8.91
CA ALA A 126 3.32 -7.77 -7.47
C ALA A 126 3.37 -9.10 -6.70
N VAL A 127 2.47 -10.04 -7.02
CA VAL A 127 2.46 -11.38 -6.40
C VAL A 127 3.74 -12.15 -6.72
N GLU A 128 4.16 -12.18 -7.98
CA GLU A 128 5.39 -12.87 -8.41
C GLU A 128 6.62 -12.34 -7.64
N LYS A 129 6.72 -11.01 -7.45
CA LYS A 129 7.81 -10.42 -6.67
C LYS A 129 7.74 -10.79 -5.19
N ILE A 130 6.53 -10.83 -4.61
CA ILE A 130 6.35 -11.26 -3.21
C ILE A 130 6.78 -12.72 -3.04
N GLU A 131 6.39 -13.61 -3.95
CA GLU A 131 6.73 -15.03 -3.92
C GLU A 131 8.25 -15.25 -4.04
N GLN A 132 8.92 -14.51 -4.94
CA GLN A 132 10.39 -14.55 -5.05
C GLN A 132 11.09 -14.23 -3.73
N PHE A 133 10.58 -13.27 -2.96
CA PHE A 133 11.18 -12.94 -1.66
C PHE A 133 11.00 -14.06 -0.62
N MET A 134 9.99 -14.91 -0.79
CA MET A 134 9.72 -16.04 0.11
C MET A 134 10.55 -17.27 -0.23
N ASP A 135 10.85 -17.49 -1.51
CA ASP A 135 11.68 -18.62 -1.97
C ASP A 135 13.17 -18.43 -1.66
N ASP A 136 13.60 -17.19 -1.37
CA ASP A 136 14.97 -16.83 -0.98
C ASP A 136 15.29 -17.09 0.52
N VAL A 137 14.39 -17.71 1.30
CA VAL A 137 14.52 -17.98 2.76
C VAL A 137 14.81 -19.45 3.07
#